data_AF-A0A923WWZ3-F1
#
_entry.id   AF-A0A923WWZ3-F1
#
_cell.length_a   1.000
_cell.length_b   1.000
_cell.length_c   1.000
_cell.angle_alpha   90.00
_cell.angle_beta   90.00
_cell.angle_gamma   90.00
#
_symmetry.space_group_name_H-M   'P 1'
#
loop_
_entity.id
_entity.type
_entity.pdbx_description
1 polymer ?
#
loop_
_entity_poly.entity_id
_entity_poly.type
_entity_poly.pdbx_seq_one_letter_code
_entity_poly.pdbx_strand_id
1 'polypeptide(L)'
;MSKIDVYLDEKQIDNLKMILNQSHVGIHLLFDNKFISEVFKVDFKEDDFFTVENLVNAQEDLIRLIKAQTIEQKKAFIAKLNREQQNRLVRAYFYIIENDIKQNQTRPH
;
A
#
# COMPACT_ATOMS: atom_id res chain seq x y z
N MET A 1 4.88 17.83 13.18
CA MET A 1 4.43 16.51 12.70
C MET A 1 4.77 15.49 13.77
N SER A 2 3.77 14.80 14.34
CA SER A 2 4.02 13.77 15.36
C SER A 2 4.63 12.55 14.67
N LYS A 3 5.80 12.12 15.13
CA LYS A 3 6.45 10.90 14.63
C LYS A 3 5.67 9.72 15.19
N ILE A 4 4.93 9.01 14.33
CA ILE A 4 4.25 7.77 14.72
C ILE A 4 5.31 6.67 14.69
N ASP A 5 5.78 6.24 15.86
CA ASP A 5 6.66 5.09 15.99
C ASP A 5 5.84 3.81 15.87
N VAL A 6 6.04 3.07 14.78
CA VAL A 6 5.36 1.80 14.51
C VAL A 6 6.31 0.66 14.88
N TYR A 7 5.96 -0.10 15.92
CA TYR A 7 6.68 -1.31 16.29
C TYR A 7 6.12 -2.49 15.50
N LEU A 8 6.94 -3.03 14.60
CA LEU A 8 6.65 -4.23 13.81
C LEU A 8 7.61 -5.34 14.25
N ASP A 9 7.10 -6.57 14.35
CA ASP A 9 7.95 -7.74 14.54
C ASP A 9 8.63 -8.17 13.22
N GLU A 10 9.67 -9.00 13.31
CA GLU A 10 10.42 -9.48 12.13
C GLU A 10 9.52 -10.19 11.12
N LYS A 11 8.55 -10.97 11.60
CA LYS A 11 7.63 -11.73 10.73
C LYS A 11 6.71 -10.80 9.95
N GLN A 12 6.26 -9.70 10.55
CA GLN A 12 5.46 -8.67 9.89
C GLN A 12 6.27 -7.95 8.82
N ILE A 13 7.54 -7.65 9.11
CA ILE A 13 8.46 -7.03 8.15
C ILE A 13 8.72 -7.97 6.96
N ASP A 14 9.00 -9.25 7.22
CA ASP A 14 9.26 -10.23 6.17
C ASP A 14 8.02 -10.49 5.30
N ASN A 15 6.83 -10.53 5.90
CA ASN A 15 5.59 -10.66 5.16
C ASN A 15 5.35 -9.46 4.23
N LEU A 16 5.63 -8.24 4.71
CA LEU A 16 5.54 -7.04 3.89
C LEU A 16 6.55 -7.07 2.73
N LYS A 17 7.82 -7.40 3.02
CA LYS A 17 8.86 -7.54 1.98
C LYS A 17 8.48 -8.57 0.92
N MET A 18 7.93 -9.72 1.34
CA MET A 18 7.45 -10.74 0.41
C MET A 18 6.39 -10.18 -0.53
N ILE A 19 5.39 -9.46 0.00
CA ILE A 19 4.34 -8.83 -0.82
C ILE A 19 4.95 -7.82 -1.79
N LEU A 20 5.82 -6.92 -1.32
CA LEU A 20 6.45 -5.91 -2.17
C LEU A 20 7.31 -6.52 -3.28
N ASN A 21 8.13 -7.53 -2.97
CA ASN A 21 8.95 -8.24 -3.96
C ASN A 21 8.10 -8.89 -5.07
N GLN A 22 6.98 -9.53 -4.71
CA GLN A 22 6.04 -10.09 -5.69
C GLN A 22 5.39 -8.97 -6.53
N SER A 23 5.11 -7.83 -5.90
CA SER A 23 4.50 -6.68 -6.58
C SER A 23 5.41 -6.08 -7.64
N HIS A 24 6.73 -6.10 -7.46
CA HIS A 24 7.69 -5.60 -8.45
C HIS A 24 7.67 -6.39 -9.76
N VAL A 25 7.29 -7.67 -9.70
CA VAL A 25 7.15 -8.53 -10.89
C VAL A 25 5.70 -8.60 -11.39
N GLY A 26 4.83 -7.70 -10.91
CA GLY A 26 3.43 -7.58 -11.33
C GLY A 26 2.45 -8.51 -10.63
N ILE A 27 2.87 -9.19 -9.55
CA ILE A 27 1.99 -10.08 -8.78
C ILE A 27 1.39 -9.30 -7.59
N HIS A 28 0.15 -8.84 -7.76
CA HIS A 28 -0.59 -8.06 -6.76
C HIS A 28 -1.51 -8.94 -5.91
N LEU A 29 -0.98 -9.50 -4.82
CA LEU A 29 -1.72 -10.47 -3.98
C LEU A 29 -2.90 -9.88 -3.21
N LEU A 30 -2.87 -8.57 -2.93
CA LEU A 30 -3.81 -7.90 -2.04
C LEU A 30 -5.07 -7.37 -2.75
N PHE A 31 -4.97 -7.10 -4.05
CA PHE A 31 -6.00 -6.44 -4.83
C PHE A 31 -6.19 -7.18 -6.16
N ASP A 32 -7.43 -7.37 -6.58
CA ASP A 32 -7.68 -7.93 -7.91
C ASP A 32 -7.52 -6.87 -9.02
N ASN A 33 -7.23 -7.35 -10.23
CA ASN A 33 -6.96 -6.49 -11.39
C ASN A 33 -8.16 -5.60 -11.76
N LYS A 34 -9.39 -6.06 -11.52
CA LYS A 34 -10.59 -5.28 -11.83
C LYS A 34 -10.66 -4.07 -10.91
N PHE A 35 -10.45 -4.28 -9.62
CA PHE A 35 -10.45 -3.22 -8.63
C PHE A 35 -9.30 -2.23 -8.85
N ILE A 36 -8.07 -2.73 -9.12
CA ILE A 36 -6.93 -1.87 -9.48
C ILE A 36 -7.29 -0.99 -10.67
N SER A 37 -7.82 -1.58 -11.75
CA SER A 37 -8.23 -0.84 -12.94
C SER A 37 -9.29 0.21 -12.63
N GLU A 38 -10.27 -0.09 -11.80
CA GLU A 38 -11.30 0.87 -11.38
C GLU A 38 -10.73 2.06 -10.61
N VAL A 39 -9.75 1.84 -9.72
CA VAL A 39 -9.10 2.92 -8.97
C VAL A 39 -8.35 3.86 -9.92
N PHE A 40 -7.63 3.31 -10.89
CA PHE A 40 -6.81 4.11 -11.81
C PHE A 40 -7.54 4.64 -13.05
N LYS A 41 -8.79 4.21 -13.30
CA LYS A 41 -9.66 4.82 -14.33
C LYS A 41 -10.09 6.24 -13.99
N VAL A 42 -10.16 6.55 -12.71
CA VAL A 42 -10.48 7.90 -12.24
C VAL A 42 -9.17 8.65 -12.13
N ASP A 43 -9.00 9.62 -13.02
CA ASP A 43 -7.90 10.59 -12.94
C ASP A 43 -7.86 11.19 -11.54
N PHE A 44 -6.68 11.16 -10.96
CA PHE A 44 -6.41 11.80 -9.67
C PHE A 44 -5.16 12.64 -9.84
N LYS A 45 -5.14 13.80 -9.18
CA LYS A 45 -3.89 14.54 -9.07
C LYS A 45 -3.11 14.00 -7.89
N GLU A 46 -1.81 13.92 -8.08
CA GLU A 46 -0.86 13.53 -7.04
C GLU A 46 -1.04 14.41 -5.79
N ASP A 47 -1.24 15.72 -6.00
CA ASP A 47 -1.53 16.71 -4.95
C ASP A 47 -2.79 16.41 -4.13
N ASP A 48 -3.83 15.85 -4.76
CA ASP A 48 -5.08 15.49 -4.07
C ASP A 48 -4.87 14.26 -3.17
N PHE A 49 -3.93 13.38 -3.54
CA PHE A 49 -3.59 12.19 -2.78
C PHE A 49 -2.60 12.49 -1.64
N PHE A 50 -1.66 13.42 -1.84
CA PHE A 50 -0.64 13.79 -0.84
C PHE A 50 -1.05 14.89 0.12
N THR A 51 -2.35 15.12 0.31
CA THR A 51 -2.80 15.93 1.43
C THR A 51 -2.35 15.29 2.75
N VAL A 52 -2.05 16.13 3.74
CA VAL A 52 -1.59 15.65 5.06
C VAL A 52 -2.58 14.65 5.66
N GLU A 53 -3.88 14.92 5.52
CA GLU A 53 -4.94 14.03 5.98
C GLU A 53 -4.92 12.68 5.26
N ASN A 54 -4.79 12.66 3.93
CA ASN A 54 -4.74 11.41 3.17
C ASN A 54 -3.50 10.59 3.49
N LEU A 55 -2.36 11.24 3.72
CA LEU A 55 -1.12 10.58 4.14
C LEU A 55 -1.26 9.93 5.51
N VAL A 56 -1.83 10.63 6.49
CA VAL A 56 -2.09 10.09 7.83
C VAL A 56 -3.03 8.89 7.76
N ASN A 57 -4.14 9.03 7.03
CA ASN A 57 -5.13 7.96 6.86
C ASN A 57 -4.52 6.74 6.14
N ALA A 58 -3.74 6.96 5.08
CA ALA A 58 -3.06 5.89 4.36
C ALA A 58 -2.05 5.17 5.26
N GLN A 59 -1.30 5.93 6.07
CA GLN A 59 -0.36 5.35 7.03
C GLN A 59 -1.06 4.48 8.07
N GLU A 60 -2.19 4.94 8.64
CA GLU A 60 -2.98 4.14 9.57
C GLU A 60 -3.53 2.86 8.95
N ASP A 61 -4.07 2.94 7.73
CA ASP A 61 -4.60 1.80 6.98
C ASP A 61 -3.48 0.79 6.66
N LEU A 62 -2.29 1.27 6.29
CA LEU A 62 -1.10 0.44 6.06
C LEU A 62 -0.63 -0.26 7.34
N ILE A 63 -0.60 0.44 8.48
CA ILE A 63 -0.22 -0.18 9.78
C ILE A 63 -1.18 -1.31 10.13
N ARG A 64 -2.49 -1.10 9.97
CA ARG A 64 -3.51 -2.13 10.22
C ARG A 64 -3.37 -3.31 9.26
N LEU A 65 -3.11 -3.03 7.99
CA LEU A 65 -2.83 -4.04 6.98
C LEU A 65 -1.59 -4.88 7.32
N ILE A 66 -0.51 -4.25 7.79
CA ILE A 66 0.74 -4.96 8.15
C ILE A 66 0.52 -5.85 9.38
N LYS A 67 -0.26 -5.39 10.36
CA LYS A 67 -0.59 -6.17 11.58
C LYS A 67 -1.37 -7.46 11.29
N ALA A 68 -2.11 -7.54 10.18
CA ALA A 68 -2.77 -8.77 9.76
C ALA A 68 -1.71 -9.81 9.34
N GLN A 69 -1.78 -11.02 9.89
CA GLN A 69 -0.71 -12.03 9.76
C GLN A 69 -0.79 -12.81 8.45
N THR A 70 -2.00 -13.03 7.92
CA THR A 70 -2.20 -13.83 6.70
C THR A 70 -2.76 -12.98 5.55
N ILE A 71 -2.59 -13.46 4.32
CA ILE A 71 -3.12 -12.78 3.13
C ILE A 71 -4.66 -12.69 3.20
N GLU A 72 -5.32 -13.72 3.73
CA GLU A 72 -6.76 -13.77 3.94
C GLU A 72 -7.22 -12.71 4.93
N GLN A 73 -6.50 -12.54 6.05
CA GLN A 73 -6.78 -11.48 7.02
C GLN A 73 -6.58 -10.09 6.42
N LYS A 74 -5.54 -9.90 5.60
CA LYS A 74 -5.30 -8.65 4.86
C LYS A 74 -6.44 -8.34 3.89
N LYS A 75 -6.86 -9.32 3.09
CA LYS A 75 -8.01 -9.19 2.17
C LYS A 75 -9.31 -8.92 2.92
N ALA A 76 -9.55 -9.60 4.03
CA ALA A 76 -10.73 -9.38 4.87
C ALA A 76 -10.73 -7.98 5.50
N PHE A 77 -9.57 -7.44 5.86
CA PHE A 77 -9.44 -6.05 6.31
C PHE A 77 -9.79 -5.08 5.18
N ILE A 78 -9.18 -5.24 4.00
CA ILE A 78 -9.45 -4.39 2.82
C ILE A 78 -10.95 -4.40 2.48
N ALA A 79 -11.59 -5.58 2.50
CA ALA A 79 -13.02 -5.72 2.20
C ALA A 79 -13.95 -5.00 3.19
N LYS A 80 -13.49 -4.71 4.42
CA LYS A 80 -14.25 -3.96 5.43
C LYS A 80 -14.12 -2.45 5.30
N LEU A 81 -13.11 -1.97 4.58
CA LEU A 81 -12.91 -0.55 4.34
C LEU A 81 -13.99 -0.01 3.40
N ASN A 82 -14.37 1.26 3.58
CA ASN A 82 -15.24 1.94 2.63
C ASN A 82 -14.51 2.18 1.29
N ARG A 83 -15.24 2.53 0.23
CA ARG A 83 -14.66 2.66 -1.11
C ARG A 83 -13.51 3.66 -1.18
N GLU A 84 -13.63 4.80 -0.49
CA GLU A 84 -12.58 5.83 -0.46
C GLU A 84 -11.30 5.32 0.22
N GLN A 85 -11.45 4.63 1.35
CA GLN A 85 -10.34 4.00 2.07
C GLN A 85 -9.66 2.92 1.22
N GLN A 86 -10.44 2.08 0.54
CA GLN A 86 -9.88 1.07 -0.37
C GLN A 86 -9.09 1.73 -1.51
N ASN A 87 -9.65 2.76 -2.15
CA ASN A 87 -8.97 3.50 -3.21
C ASN A 87 -7.67 4.14 -2.71
N ARG A 88 -7.71 4.77 -1.54
CA ARG A 88 -6.55 5.40 -0.91
C ARG A 88 -5.45 4.39 -0.64
N LEU A 89 -5.81 3.21 -0.10
CA LEU A 89 -4.87 2.15 0.21
C LEU A 89 -4.23 1.56 -1.05
N VAL A 90 -4.99 1.35 -2.13
CA VAL A 90 -4.45 0.91 -3.43
C VAL A 90 -3.45 1.92 -3.96
N ARG A 91 -3.82 3.21 -3.99
CA ARG A 91 -2.92 4.28 -4.46
C ARG A 91 -1.64 4.35 -3.62
N ALA A 92 -1.75 4.25 -2.28
CA ALA A 92 -0.60 4.23 -1.39
C ALA A 92 0.34 3.04 -1.67
N TYR A 93 -0.24 1.86 -1.85
CA TYR A 93 0.49 0.63 -2.15
C TYR A 93 1.26 0.73 -3.48
N PHE A 94 0.61 1.19 -4.55
CA PHE A 94 1.28 1.38 -5.83
C PHE A 94 2.31 2.51 -5.81
N TYR A 95 2.07 3.58 -5.07
CA TYR A 95 3.06 4.64 -4.88
C TYR A 95 4.33 4.14 -4.18
N ILE A 96 4.20 3.30 -3.15
CA ILE A 96 5.36 2.66 -2.49
C ILE A 96 6.13 1.79 -3.49
N ILE A 97 5.43 0.98 -4.28
CA ILE A 97 6.05 0.11 -5.30
C ILE A 97 6.79 0.94 -6.36
N GLU A 98 6.15 1.98 -6.90
CA GLU A 98 6.75 2.84 -7.92
C GLU A 98 8.00 3.55 -7.38
N ASN A 99 7.94 4.04 -6.15
CA ASN A 99 9.09 4.68 -5.52
C ASN A 99 10.23 3.70 -5.26
N ASP A 100 9.93 2.47 -4.83
CA ASP A 100 10.95 1.45 -4.62
C ASP A 100 11.61 1.03 -5.94
N ILE A 101 10.81 0.83 -7.01
CA ILE A 101 11.31 0.55 -8.36
C ILE A 101 12.21 1.71 -8.84
N LYS A 102 11.77 2.97 -8.71
CA LYS A 102 12.58 4.14 -9.10
C LYS A 102 13.90 4.18 -8.34
N GLN A 103 13.87 3.96 -7.02
CA GLN A 103 15.09 3.96 -6.18
C GLN A 103 16.06 2.83 -6.53
N ASN A 104 15.55 1.65 -6.89
CA ASN A 104 16.37 0.53 -7.32
C ASN A 104 16.94 0.71 -8.73
N GLN A 105 16.23 1.42 -9.62
CA GLN A 105 16.72 1.78 -10.95
C GLN A 105 17.77 2.90 -10.92
N THR A 106 17.67 3.85 -9.99
CA THR A 106 18.63 4.95 -9.84
C THR A 106 19.91 4.57 -9.07
N ARG A 107 20.16 3.28 -8.81
CA ARG A 107 21.48 2.79 -8.37
C ARG A 107 22.24 2.24 -9.57
N PRO A 108 22.85 3.08 -10.42
CA PRO A 108 23.87 2.59 -11.34
C PRO A 108 25.07 2.13 -10.52
N HIS A 109 25.59 0.96 -10.86
CA HIS A 109 26.88 0.46 -10.39
C HIS A 109 28.02 1.43 -10.66
#